data_AF-A0A957QS56-F1
#
_entry.id   AF-A0A957QS56-F1
#
_cell.length_a   1.000
_cell.length_b   1.000
_cell.length_c   1.000
_cell.angle_alpha   90.00
_cell.angle_beta   90.00
_cell.angle_gamma   90.00
#
_symmetry.space_group_name_H-M   'P 1'
#
loop_
_entity.id
_entity.type
_entity.pdbx_description
1 polymer ?
#
loop_
_entity_poly.entity_id
_entity_poly.type
_entity_poly.pdbx_seq_one_letter_code
_entity_poly.pdbx_strand_id
1 'polypeptide(L)'
;MAVAKERVGASPPPEQQSQVKWGERIIETVIKMGGISSIVIIALIFLFLLREGLPAFLDIPLRQLFGPTWYPIEEMFGMLPLLVGSLIVTVGAVAIALPLGLTTAIYLGEIAPPSLREILKPIIEVLAGIP
;
A
#
# COMPACT_ATOMS: atom_id res chain seq x y z
N MET A 1 -65.90 -19.32 26.82
CA MET A 1 -66.02 -17.89 27.16
C MET A 1 -64.64 -17.29 26.96
N ALA A 2 -64.60 -16.16 26.25
CA ALA A 2 -63.49 -15.43 25.63
C ALA A 2 -62.03 -15.64 26.13
N VAL A 3 -61.11 -15.56 25.16
CA VAL A 3 -59.65 -15.26 25.23
C VAL A 3 -58.81 -16.38 24.57
N ALA A 4 -58.84 -16.43 23.23
CA ALA A 4 -57.82 -17.07 22.38
C ALA A 4 -58.14 -16.86 20.88
N LYS A 5 -58.47 -15.63 20.46
CA LYS A 5 -58.72 -15.33 19.04
C LYS A 5 -58.15 -13.98 18.68
N GLU A 6 -56.83 -13.93 18.53
CA GLU A 6 -56.08 -12.91 17.78
C GLU A 6 -54.60 -13.33 17.83
N ARG A 7 -53.83 -13.03 16.78
CA ARG A 7 -52.40 -13.40 16.55
C ARG A 7 -52.12 -14.60 15.62
N VAL A 8 -53.04 -14.94 14.73
CA VAL A 8 -52.68 -15.62 13.47
C VAL A 8 -53.05 -14.68 12.33
N GLY A 9 -52.07 -14.02 11.74
CA GLY A 9 -52.28 -13.07 10.65
C GLY A 9 -51.40 -11.83 10.74
N ALA A 10 -50.08 -12.00 10.74
CA ALA A 10 -49.18 -10.93 10.39
C ALA A 10 -48.10 -11.51 9.47
N SER A 11 -48.44 -11.60 8.18
CA SER A 11 -47.41 -11.67 7.14
C SER A 11 -46.53 -10.44 7.29
N PRO A 12 -45.19 -10.56 7.29
CA PRO A 12 -44.33 -9.37 7.34
C PRO A 12 -44.62 -8.49 6.11
N PRO A 13 -44.66 -7.15 6.27
CA PRO A 13 -45.01 -6.24 5.20
C PRO A 13 -44.00 -6.33 4.04
N PRO A 14 -44.45 -6.37 2.77
CA PRO A 14 -43.56 -6.32 1.62
C PRO A 14 -43.20 -4.87 1.31
N GLU A 15 -42.45 -4.20 2.19
CA GLU A 15 -42.06 -2.80 2.01
C GLU A 15 -40.64 -2.57 2.51
N GLN A 16 -39.65 -2.87 1.67
CA GLN A 16 -38.33 -2.18 1.59
C GLN A 16 -37.33 -2.91 0.67
N GLN A 17 -37.73 -3.31 -0.54
CA GLN A 17 -36.79 -3.90 -1.53
C GLN A 17 -36.71 -3.12 -2.86
N SER A 18 -37.18 -1.87 -2.92
CA SER A 18 -37.45 -1.20 -4.20
C SER A 18 -37.02 0.27 -4.34
N GLN A 19 -36.00 0.75 -3.61
CA GLN A 19 -35.57 2.16 -3.73
C GLN A 19 -34.05 2.40 -3.81
N VAL A 20 -33.19 1.36 -3.93
CA VAL A 20 -31.71 1.57 -4.04
C VAL A 20 -31.08 0.92 -5.29
N LYS A 21 -31.87 0.55 -6.30
CA LYS A 21 -31.35 -0.15 -7.51
C LYS A 21 -30.49 0.74 -8.43
N TRP A 22 -30.71 2.06 -8.44
CA TRP A 22 -29.96 2.99 -9.29
C TRP A 22 -28.62 3.39 -8.67
N GLY A 23 -28.61 3.68 -7.35
CA GLY A 23 -27.38 3.98 -6.62
C GLY A 23 -26.42 2.80 -6.57
N GLU A 24 -26.94 1.59 -6.37
CA GLU A 24 -26.15 0.35 -6.38
C GLU A 24 -25.45 0.13 -7.74
N ARG A 25 -26.17 0.32 -8.85
CA ARG A 25 -25.60 0.18 -10.19
C ARG A 25 -24.53 1.22 -10.51
N ILE A 26 -24.69 2.46 -10.05
CA ILE A 26 -23.68 3.51 -10.24
C ILE A 26 -22.41 3.15 -9.47
N ILE A 27 -22.54 2.78 -8.18
CA ILE A 27 -21.40 2.39 -7.34
C ILE A 27 -20.70 1.17 -7.93
N GLU A 28 -21.47 0.14 -8.32
CA GLU A 28 -20.94 -1.07 -8.95
C GLU A 28 -20.18 -0.75 -10.24
N THR A 29 -20.71 0.13 -11.09
CA THR A 29 -20.06 0.53 -12.35
C THR A 29 -18.80 1.33 -12.08
N VAL A 30 -18.79 2.25 -11.12
CA VAL A 30 -17.61 3.03 -10.74
C VAL A 30 -16.50 2.14 -10.20
N ILE A 31 -16.82 1.19 -9.32
CA ILE A 31 -15.84 0.23 -8.78
C ILE A 31 -15.30 -0.66 -9.91
N LYS A 32 -16.17 -1.18 -10.79
CA LYS A 32 -15.76 -1.99 -11.94
C LYS A 32 -14.86 -1.22 -12.91
N MET A 33 -15.23 0.02 -13.26
CA MET A 33 -14.40 0.87 -14.11
C MET A 33 -13.06 1.22 -13.44
N GLY A 34 -13.05 1.47 -12.13
CA GLY A 34 -11.83 1.70 -11.36
C GLY A 34 -10.90 0.48 -11.33
N GLY A 35 -11.45 -0.73 -11.19
CA GLY A 35 -10.68 -1.97 -11.29
C GLY A 35 -10.14 -2.20 -12.71
N ILE A 36 -10.97 -2.03 -13.73
CA ILE A 36 -10.56 -2.19 -15.14
C ILE A 36 -9.50 -1.14 -15.50
N SER A 37 -9.67 0.11 -15.08
CA SER A 37 -8.69 1.18 -15.35
C SER A 37 -7.36 0.90 -14.66
N SER A 38 -7.37 0.39 -13.42
CA SER A 38 -6.14 -0.02 -12.73
C SER A 38 -5.38 -1.09 -13.50
N ILE A 39 -6.07 -2.14 -13.97
CA ILE A 39 -5.46 -3.21 -14.78
C ILE A 39 -4.90 -2.64 -16.08
N VAL A 40 -5.65 -1.78 -16.77
CA VAL A 40 -5.22 -1.14 -18.01
C VAL A 40 -3.98 -0.28 -17.79
N ILE A 41 -3.95 0.54 -16.74
CA ILE A 41 -2.81 1.40 -16.41
C ILE A 41 -1.57 0.54 -16.11
N ILE A 42 -1.70 -0.52 -15.31
CA ILE A 42 -0.60 -1.43 -15.01
C ILE A 42 -0.07 -2.09 -16.30
N ALA A 43 -0.97 -2.55 -17.17
CA ALA A 43 -0.59 -3.12 -18.45
C ALA A 43 0.14 -2.10 -19.35
N LEU A 44 -0.32 -0.85 -19.40
CA LEU A 44 0.32 0.23 -20.16
C LEU A 44 1.71 0.56 -19.61
N ILE A 45 1.86 0.67 -18.28
CA ILE A 45 3.16 0.90 -17.64
C ILE A 45 4.11 -0.26 -17.95
N PHE A 46 3.63 -1.50 -17.86
CA PHE A 46 4.44 -2.67 -18.18
C PHE A 46 4.92 -2.67 -19.64
N LEU A 47 4.02 -2.39 -20.59
CA LEU A 47 4.37 -2.30 -22.01
C LEU A 47 5.33 -1.14 -22.29
N PHE A 48 5.16 0.00 -21.62
CA PHE A 48 6.06 1.14 -21.71
C PHE A 48 7.47 0.78 -21.21
N LEU A 49 7.57 0.13 -20.04
CA LEU A 49 8.85 -0.32 -19.50
C LEU A 49 9.54 -1.34 -20.42
N LEU A 50 8.80 -2.24 -21.05
CA LEU A 50 9.38 -3.16 -22.05
C LEU A 50 9.88 -2.41 -23.28
N ARG A 51 9.10 -1.46 -23.81
CA ARG A 51 9.47 -0.66 -24.98
C ARG A 51 10.76 0.13 -24.77
N GLU A 52 10.89 0.78 -23.62
CA GLU A 52 12.04 1.63 -23.29
C GLU A 52 13.22 0.83 -22.69
N GLY A 53 12.94 -0.25 -21.97
CA GLY A 53 13.96 -1.06 -21.30
C GLY A 53 14.60 -2.12 -22.21
N LEU A 54 13.88 -2.66 -23.19
CA LEU A 54 14.39 -3.72 -24.06
C LEU A 54 15.65 -3.33 -24.88
N PRO A 55 15.76 -2.10 -25.44
CA PRO A 55 16.99 -1.64 -26.10
C PRO A 55 18.23 -1.73 -25.19
N ALA A 56 18.08 -1.43 -23.89
CA ALA A 56 19.17 -1.53 -22.93
C ALA A 56 19.70 -2.97 -22.74
N PHE A 57 18.91 -4.01 -23.05
CA PHE A 57 19.36 -5.40 -23.01
C PHE A 57 19.90 -5.91 -24.35
N LEU A 58 19.47 -5.32 -25.47
CA LEU A 58 19.84 -5.76 -26.81
C LEU A 58 21.11 -5.05 -27.32
N ASP A 59 21.23 -3.76 -27.06
CA ASP A 59 22.31 -2.92 -27.59
C ASP A 59 23.53 -2.88 -26.65
N ILE A 60 23.34 -3.16 -25.36
CA ILE A 60 24.40 -3.08 -24.34
C ILE A 60 24.83 -4.50 -23.92
N PRO A 61 26.13 -4.82 -23.92
CA PRO A 61 26.60 -6.11 -23.45
C PRO A 61 26.27 -6.33 -21.97
N LEU A 62 25.76 -7.51 -21.62
CA LEU A 62 25.33 -7.86 -20.25
C LEU A 62 26.38 -7.57 -19.17
N ARG A 63 27.67 -7.68 -19.50
CA ARG A 63 28.77 -7.36 -18.60
C ARG A 63 28.78 -5.89 -18.16
N GLN A 64 28.35 -4.99 -19.03
CA GLN A 64 28.29 -3.55 -18.77
C GLN A 64 27.03 -3.18 -17.98
N LEU A 65 25.94 -3.94 -18.11
CA LEU A 65 24.77 -3.84 -17.22
C LEU A 65 25.10 -4.22 -15.77
N PHE A 66 25.99 -5.18 -15.56
CA PHE A 66 26.57 -5.47 -14.24
C PHE A 66 27.87 -4.68 -13.98
N GLY A 67 28.08 -3.59 -14.71
CA GLY A 67 29.22 -2.71 -14.51
C GLY A 67 29.09 -1.87 -13.23
N PRO A 68 30.22 -1.40 -12.68
CA PRO A 68 30.24 -0.53 -11.49
C PRO A 68 29.92 0.94 -11.79
N THR A 69 29.66 1.29 -13.05
CA THR A 69 29.51 2.69 -13.48
C THR A 69 28.08 2.96 -13.91
N TRP A 70 27.44 3.94 -13.28
CA TRP A 70 26.17 4.51 -13.72
C TRP A 70 26.43 5.89 -14.29
N TYR A 71 26.49 6.00 -15.62
CA TYR A 71 26.72 7.25 -16.34
C TYR A 71 25.89 7.30 -17.64
N PRO A 72 24.61 7.70 -17.55
CA PRO A 72 23.69 7.67 -18.69
C PRO A 72 24.09 8.54 -19.88
N ILE A 73 24.93 9.56 -19.68
CA ILE A 73 25.37 10.50 -20.72
C ILE A 73 26.23 9.81 -21.79
N GLU A 74 26.99 8.79 -21.40
CA GLU A 74 27.82 7.98 -22.30
C GLU A 74 27.24 6.56 -22.47
N GLU A 75 25.91 6.41 -22.31
CA GLU A 75 25.21 5.13 -22.48
C GLU A 75 25.71 4.01 -21.54
N MET A 76 26.30 4.37 -20.39
CA MET A 76 26.76 3.42 -19.38
C MET A 76 25.69 3.21 -18.30
N PHE A 77 24.98 2.08 -18.36
CA PHE A 77 23.87 1.76 -17.46
C PHE A 77 24.19 0.59 -16.50
N GLY A 78 25.20 0.76 -15.65
CA GLY A 78 25.55 -0.23 -14.63
C GLY A 78 24.53 -0.29 -13.50
N MET A 79 23.89 -1.45 -13.28
CA MET A 79 22.90 -1.68 -12.23
C MET A 79 23.52 -1.83 -10.83
N LEU A 80 24.79 -2.24 -10.73
CA LEU A 80 25.43 -2.54 -9.44
C LEU A 80 25.44 -1.35 -8.46
N PRO A 81 25.79 -0.11 -8.87
CA PRO A 81 25.75 1.05 -7.97
C PRO A 81 24.36 1.33 -7.40
N LEU A 82 23.30 1.06 -8.18
CA LEU A 82 21.92 1.23 -7.71
C LEU A 82 21.59 0.19 -6.65
N LEU A 83 21.89 -1.09 -6.92
CA LEU A 83 21.64 -2.18 -5.96
C LEU A 83 22.45 -2.03 -4.67
N VAL A 84 23.76 -1.79 -4.80
CA VAL A 84 24.67 -1.63 -3.67
C VAL A 84 24.35 -0.35 -2.91
N GLY A 85 24.05 0.75 -3.60
CA GLY A 85 23.61 2.00 -2.98
C GLY A 85 22.36 1.81 -2.15
N SER A 86 21.32 1.17 -2.69
CA SER A 86 20.11 0.85 -1.94
C SER A 86 20.41 -0.03 -0.73
N LEU A 87 21.21 -1.08 -0.89
CA LEU A 87 21.53 -2.00 0.21
C LEU A 87 22.32 -1.30 1.33
N ILE A 88 23.33 -0.50 0.99
CA ILE A 88 24.13 0.27 1.96
C ILE A 88 23.23 1.25 2.71
N VAL A 89 22.36 1.97 2.01
CA VAL A 89 21.42 2.91 2.63
C VAL A 89 20.44 2.18 3.54
N THR A 90 19.86 1.06 3.10
CA THR A 90 18.93 0.28 3.93
C THR A 90 19.63 -0.25 5.19
N VAL A 91 20.80 -0.86 5.05
CA VAL A 91 21.55 -1.41 6.19
C VAL A 91 22.00 -0.28 7.13
N GLY A 92 22.50 0.84 6.58
CA GLY A 92 22.88 2.00 7.37
C GLY A 92 21.70 2.62 8.11
N ALA A 93 20.55 2.74 7.46
CA ALA A 93 19.32 3.23 8.07
C ALA A 93 18.85 2.30 9.20
N VAL A 94 18.84 0.98 9.00
CA VAL A 94 18.48 0.01 10.03
C VAL A 94 19.46 0.06 11.19
N ALA A 95 20.77 0.15 10.93
CA ALA A 95 21.79 0.21 11.97
C ALA A 95 21.61 1.39 12.93
N ILE A 96 21.03 2.50 12.46
CA ILE A 96 20.73 3.69 13.27
C ILE A 96 19.30 3.64 13.85
N ALA A 97 18.31 3.33 13.01
CA ALA A 97 16.90 3.36 13.40
C ALA A 97 16.56 2.28 14.43
N LEU A 98 17.18 1.10 14.33
CA LEU A 98 16.89 -0.03 15.21
C LEU A 98 17.32 0.22 16.67
N PRO A 99 18.58 0.62 16.99
CA PRO A 99 18.95 0.91 18.38
C PRO A 99 18.17 2.09 18.96
N LEU A 100 17.93 3.15 18.18
CA LEU A 100 17.16 4.31 18.65
C LEU A 100 15.68 3.96 18.88
N GLY A 101 15.06 3.24 17.94
CA GLY A 101 13.68 2.78 18.05
C GLY A 101 13.49 1.81 19.21
N LEU A 102 14.41 0.85 19.39
CA LEU A 102 14.36 -0.10 20.49
C LEU A 102 14.53 0.59 21.85
N THR A 103 15.51 1.51 21.97
CA THR A 103 15.71 2.27 23.21
C THR A 103 14.48 3.10 23.57
N THR A 104 13.86 3.74 22.57
CA THR A 104 12.62 4.51 22.75
C THR A 104 11.46 3.61 23.18
N ALA A 105 11.34 2.42 22.59
CA ALA A 105 10.30 1.45 22.96
C ALA A 105 10.46 0.95 24.39
N ILE A 106 11.70 0.62 24.81
CA ILE A 106 12.01 0.19 26.18
C ILE A 106 11.73 1.32 27.17
N TYR A 107 12.18 2.55 26.88
CA TYR A 107 11.93 3.71 27.74
C TYR A 107 10.44 3.94 27.92
N LEU A 108 9.66 3.93 26.84
CA LEU A 108 8.21 4.14 26.90
C LEU A 108 7.48 3.00 27.63
N GLY A 109 7.98 1.77 27.49
CA GLY A 109 7.41 0.53 28.04
C GLY A 109 7.70 0.30 29.53
N GLU A 110 8.88 0.68 30.01
CA GLU A 110 9.32 0.34 31.37
C GLU A 110 9.60 1.56 32.26
N ILE A 111 10.01 2.69 31.69
CA ILE A 111 10.57 3.81 32.45
C ILE A 111 9.64 5.03 32.47
N ALA A 112 8.91 5.27 31.38
CA ALA A 112 8.15 6.51 31.20
C ALA A 112 6.96 6.64 32.19
N PRO A 113 6.75 7.83 32.78
CA PRO A 113 5.61 8.08 33.65
C PRO A 113 4.28 8.05 32.86
N PRO A 114 3.14 7.76 33.52
CA PRO A 114 1.85 7.54 32.86
C PRO A 114 1.43 8.67 31.91
N SER A 115 1.58 9.92 32.33
CA SER A 115 1.18 11.10 31.52
C SER A 115 1.99 11.23 30.23
N LEU A 116 3.28 10.86 30.24
CA LEU A 116 4.12 10.91 29.03
C LEU A 116 3.74 9.79 28.06
N ARG A 117 3.41 8.60 28.58
CA ARG A 117 2.92 7.48 27.76
C ARG A 117 1.60 7.81 27.06
N GLU A 118 0.67 8.45 27.75
CA GLU A 118 -0.64 8.83 27.20
C GLU A 118 -0.53 9.83 26.04
N ILE A 119 0.51 10.67 26.02
CA ILE A 119 0.75 11.64 24.93
C ILE A 119 1.57 11.01 23.80
N LEU A 120 2.68 10.35 24.13
CA LEU A 120 3.62 9.86 23.11
C LEU A 120 3.07 8.67 22.33
N LYS A 121 2.30 7.78 22.96
CA LYS A 121 1.81 6.57 22.30
C LYS A 121 0.88 6.86 21.12
N PRO A 122 -0.17 7.70 21.24
CA PRO A 122 -0.99 8.09 20.09
C PRO A 122 -0.19 8.79 18.99
N ILE A 123 0.79 9.64 19.34
CA ILE A 123 1.63 10.33 18.35
C ILE A 123 2.44 9.30 17.55
N ILE A 124 3.06 8.33 18.21
CA ILE A 124 3.83 7.26 17.57
C ILE A 124 2.92 6.40 16.68
N GLU A 125 1.73 6.04 17.17
CA GLU A 125 0.74 5.25 16.41
C GLU A 125 0.26 6.00 15.16
N VAL A 126 0.02 7.31 15.26
CA VAL A 126 -0.33 8.16 14.12
C VAL A 126 0.83 8.25 13.12
N LEU A 127 2.05 8.50 13.59
CA LEU A 127 3.25 8.58 12.73
C LEU A 127 3.51 7.27 11.99
N ALA A 128 3.25 6.13 12.62
CA ALA A 128 3.37 4.81 11.99
C ALA A 128 2.24 4.49 11.00
N GLY A 129 1.07 5.16 11.15
CA GLY A 129 -0.13 4.91 10.37
C GLY A 129 -0.34 5.85 9.17
N ILE A 130 0.55 6.81 8.92
CA ILE A 130 0.47 7.65 7.71
C ILE A 130 0.85 6.80 6.50
N PRO A 131 -0.07 6.62 5.52
CA PRO A 131 0.21 5.88 4.29
C PRO A 131 1.19 6.61 3.37
#